data_AF-A0A7V0N0H8-F1
#
_entry.id   AF-A0A7V0N0H8-F1
#
_cell.length_a   1.000
_cell.length_b   1.000
_cell.length_c   1.000
_cell.angle_alpha   90.00
_cell.angle_beta   90.00
_cell.angle_gamma   90.00
#
_symmetry.space_group_name_H-M   'P 1'
#
loop_
_entity.id
_entity.type
_entity.pdbx_description
1 polymer ?
#
loop_
_entity_poly.entity_id
_entity_poly.type
_entity_poly.pdbx_seq_one_letter_code
_entity_poly.pdbx_strand_id
1 'polypeptide(L)'
;MTYAYYHEVKRGTSPSSAPTYIKEEKKKEKGKMIKYKCTVCGYIYDPEKGDPDSGIKPGTPFEELPDDWVCPVCGASKDAFEKED
;
A
#
# COMPACT_ATOMS: atom_id res chain seq x y z
N MET A 1 34.55 -36.25 10.57
CA MET A 1 34.58 -34.78 10.32
C MET A 1 34.93 -34.53 8.86
N THR A 2 33.97 -34.72 7.96
CA THR A 2 34.17 -34.47 6.53
C THR A 2 33.73 -33.04 6.21
N TYR A 3 34.47 -32.40 5.32
CA TYR A 3 34.26 -31.01 4.89
C TYR A 3 32.82 -30.71 4.40
N ALA A 4 32.05 -31.74 4.06
CA ALA A 4 30.62 -31.67 3.76
C ALA A 4 29.77 -31.12 4.93
N TYR A 5 30.11 -31.43 6.19
CA TYR A 5 29.43 -30.90 7.38
C TYR A 5 29.58 -29.36 7.52
N TYR A 6 30.67 -28.81 6.97
CA TYR A 6 30.96 -27.37 7.01
C TYR A 6 30.14 -26.56 6.00
N HIS A 7 29.62 -27.21 4.95
CA HIS A 7 28.81 -26.56 3.92
C HIS A 7 27.30 -26.60 4.22
N GLU A 8 26.82 -27.57 4.99
CA GLU A 8 25.40 -27.67 5.38
C GLU A 8 24.98 -26.67 6.48
N VAL A 9 25.91 -26.27 7.36
CA VAL A 9 25.65 -25.26 8.41
C VAL A 9 25.97 -23.82 7.93
N LYS A 10 26.66 -23.66 6.78
CA LYS A 10 26.94 -22.35 6.15
C LYS A 10 25.85 -21.86 5.18
N ARG A 11 24.59 -22.08 5.55
CA ARG A 11 23.52 -21.13 5.24
C ARG A 11 22.94 -20.62 6.55
N GLY A 12 23.81 -20.05 7.37
CA GLY A 12 23.40 -19.29 8.54
C GLY A 12 22.61 -18.08 8.08
N THR A 13 21.29 -18.14 8.25
CA THR A 13 20.46 -16.94 8.18
C THR A 13 21.06 -15.94 9.17
N SER A 14 21.32 -14.71 8.73
CA SER A 14 21.92 -13.71 9.61
C SER A 14 20.95 -13.45 10.77
N PRO A 15 21.40 -13.52 12.04
CA PRO A 15 20.53 -13.24 13.17
C PRO A 15 20.08 -11.78 13.10
N SER A 16 18.89 -11.48 13.61
CA SER A 16 18.28 -10.14 13.65
C SER A 16 19.11 -9.07 14.39
N SER A 17 20.26 -9.44 14.95
CA SER A 17 21.21 -8.58 15.66
C SER A 17 22.43 -8.16 14.82
N ALA A 18 22.50 -8.54 13.54
CA ALA A 18 23.61 -8.17 12.66
C ALA A 18 23.51 -6.69 12.20
N PRO A 19 24.61 -5.93 12.16
CA PRO A 19 24.61 -4.51 11.75
C PRO A 19 24.33 -4.31 10.25
N THR A 20 24.40 -5.38 9.45
CA THR A 20 23.99 -5.42 8.04
C THR A 20 22.53 -5.83 7.85
N TYR A 21 21.76 -6.02 8.92
CA TYR A 21 20.32 -6.23 8.81
C TYR A 21 19.67 -4.90 8.40
N ILE A 22 19.48 -4.74 7.10
CA ILE A 22 18.45 -3.84 6.58
C ILE A 22 17.16 -4.43 7.13
N LYS A 23 16.64 -3.78 8.17
CA LYS A 23 15.38 -4.08 8.81
C LYS A 23 14.34 -3.96 7.69
N GLU A 24 14.02 -5.08 7.06
CA GLU A 24 12.94 -5.17 6.09
C GLU A 24 11.72 -4.67 6.84
N GLU A 25 11.35 -3.42 6.55
CA GLU A 25 10.16 -2.80 7.09
C GLU A 25 9.03 -3.66 6.59
N LYS A 26 8.60 -4.57 7.46
CA LYS A 26 7.43 -5.40 7.33
C LYS A 26 6.37 -4.53 6.69
N LYS A 27 6.16 -4.75 5.40
CA LYS A 27 5.11 -4.14 4.61
C LYS A 27 3.85 -4.57 5.33
N LYS A 28 3.32 -3.64 6.15
CA LYS A 28 2.14 -3.85 6.98
C LYS A 28 1.14 -4.62 6.14
N GLU A 29 0.60 -5.68 6.71
CA GLU A 29 -0.54 -6.41 6.17
C GLU A 29 -1.60 -5.37 5.80
N LYS A 30 -1.63 -5.02 4.51
CA LYS A 30 -2.54 -4.05 3.96
C LYS A 30 -3.88 -4.73 3.95
N GLY A 31 -4.66 -4.48 5.00
CA GLY A 31 -6.08 -4.77 5.01
C GLY A 31 -6.64 -4.29 3.68
N LYS A 32 -7.37 -5.17 3.01
CA LYS A 32 -7.90 -5.01 1.65
C LYS A 32 -8.66 -3.68 1.50
N MET A 33 -7.95 -2.60 1.24
CA MET A 33 -8.54 -1.29 1.00
C MET A 33 -8.96 -1.29 -0.47
N ILE A 34 -10.28 -1.38 -0.67
CA ILE A 34 -10.91 -1.39 -1.99
C ILE A 34 -10.54 -0.09 -2.70
N LYS A 35 -10.02 -0.21 -3.92
CA LYS A 35 -9.70 0.95 -4.75
C LYS A 35 -10.96 1.44 -5.41
N TYR A 36 -11.02 2.72 -5.73
CA TYR A 36 -12.19 3.29 -6.39
C TYR A 36 -11.78 3.92 -7.70
N LYS A 37 -12.42 3.53 -8.80
CA LYS A 37 -12.12 4.05 -10.13
C LYS A 37 -13.21 5.00 -10.59
N CYS A 38 -12.80 6.21 -10.96
CA CYS A 38 -13.66 7.18 -11.61
C CYS A 38 -14.05 6.67 -13.01
N THR A 39 -15.35 6.54 -13.26
CA THR A 39 -15.90 6.10 -14.54
C THR A 39 -15.80 7.17 -15.63
N VAL A 40 -15.59 8.44 -15.26
CA VAL A 40 -15.51 9.58 -16.18
C VAL A 40 -14.11 9.73 -16.80
N CYS A 41 -13.06 9.68 -15.97
CA CYS A 41 -11.67 9.90 -16.43
C CYS A 41 -10.75 8.69 -16.25
N GLY A 42 -11.18 7.64 -15.54
CA GLY A 42 -10.36 6.47 -15.23
C GLY A 42 -9.39 6.64 -14.07
N TYR A 43 -9.45 7.74 -13.32
CA TYR A 43 -8.63 7.96 -12.12
C TYR A 43 -8.91 6.88 -11.05
N ILE A 44 -7.86 6.32 -10.45
CA ILE A 44 -7.98 5.31 -9.40
C ILE A 44 -7.59 5.94 -8.07
N TYR A 45 -8.56 6.09 -7.18
CA TYR A 45 -8.36 6.46 -5.78
C TYR A 45 -7.79 5.25 -5.02
N ASP A 46 -6.59 5.42 -4.49
CA ASP A 46 -5.91 4.46 -3.63
C ASP A 46 -6.01 4.95 -2.18
N PRO A 47 -6.84 4.32 -1.33
CA PRO A 47 -7.04 4.73 0.07
C PRO A 47 -5.74 4.82 0.86
N GLU A 48 -4.72 4.05 0.47
CA GLU A 48 -3.45 3.97 1.20
C GLU A 48 -2.52 5.13 0.87
N LYS A 49 -2.68 5.71 -0.32
CA LYS A 49 -2.06 6.97 -0.69
C LYS A 49 -2.92 8.16 -0.29
N GLY A 50 -4.24 7.97 -0.19
CA GLY A 50 -5.20 9.05 -0.08
C GLY A 50 -5.14 9.95 -1.31
N ASP A 51 -5.48 11.21 -1.11
CA ASP A 51 -5.40 12.25 -2.14
C ASP A 51 -4.85 13.55 -1.52
N PRO A 52 -3.51 13.75 -1.54
CA PRO A 52 -2.89 14.92 -0.94
C PRO A 52 -3.23 16.22 -1.66
N ASP A 53 -3.59 16.18 -2.95
CA ASP A 53 -3.99 17.35 -3.72
C ASP A 53 -5.33 17.92 -3.22
N SER A 54 -6.22 17.04 -2.75
CA SER A 54 -7.49 17.41 -2.10
C SER A 54 -7.41 17.49 -0.57
N GLY A 55 -6.23 17.32 0.02
CA GLY A 55 -6.03 17.36 1.47
C GLY A 55 -6.45 16.09 2.23
N ILE A 56 -6.64 14.96 1.53
CA ILE A 56 -6.98 13.67 2.13
C ILE A 56 -5.72 12.93 2.53
N LYS A 57 -5.69 12.45 3.77
CA LYS A 57 -4.55 11.74 4.32
C LYS A 57 -4.44 10.32 3.76
N PRO A 58 -3.21 9.78 3.65
CA PRO A 58 -3.02 8.37 3.36
C PRO A 58 -3.63 7.50 4.45
N GLY A 59 -4.35 6.46 4.05
CA GLY A 59 -5.08 5.55 4.91
C GLY A 59 -6.57 5.88 5.08
N THR A 60 -7.10 6.91 4.40
CA THR A 60 -8.53 7.25 4.44
C THR A 60 -9.30 6.40 3.42
N PRO A 61 -10.26 5.56 3.86
CA PRO A 61 -11.13 4.83 2.94
C PRO A 61 -12.04 5.77 2.17
N PHE A 62 -12.45 5.38 0.97
CA PHE A 62 -13.33 6.19 0.12
C PHE A 62 -14.67 6.52 0.81
N GLU A 63 -15.15 5.62 1.68
CA GLU A 63 -16.37 5.79 2.47
C GLU A 63 -16.25 6.91 3.53
N GLU A 64 -15.04 7.24 3.99
CA GLU A 64 -14.79 8.30 4.99
C GLU A 64 -14.52 9.66 4.34
N LEU A 65 -14.46 9.73 3.02
CA LEU A 65 -14.28 11.00 2.32
C LEU A 65 -15.48 11.93 2.63
N PRO A 66 -15.30 13.27 2.63
CA PRO A 66 -16.42 14.22 2.73
C PRO A 66 -17.21 14.28 1.42
N ASP A 67 -18.54 14.43 1.44
CA ASP A 67 -19.39 14.48 0.21
C ASP A 67 -18.98 15.54 -0.81
N ASP A 68 -18.35 16.62 -0.33
CA ASP A 68 -17.81 17.71 -1.16
C ASP A 68 -16.55 17.31 -1.94
N TRP A 69 -15.97 16.14 -1.64
CA TRP A 69 -14.81 15.65 -2.37
C TRP A 69 -15.18 15.27 -3.80
N VAL A 70 -14.35 15.77 -4.72
CA VAL A 70 -14.47 15.53 -6.16
C VAL A 70 -13.16 14.95 -6.69
N CYS A 71 -13.23 14.27 -7.82
CA CYS A 71 -12.05 13.74 -8.48
C CYS A 71 -11.06 14.88 -8.80
N PRO A 72 -9.78 14.79 -8.38
CA PRO A 72 -8.79 15.83 -8.63
C PRO A 72 -8.44 15.98 -10.13
N VAL A 73 -8.77 14.97 -10.95
CA VAL A 73 -8.47 14.97 -12.39
C VAL A 73 -9.58 15.60 -13.22
N CYS A 74 -10.85 15.31 -12.92
CA CYS A 74 -11.99 15.73 -13.74
C CYS A 74 -13.08 16.52 -13.01
N GLY A 75 -13.00 16.65 -11.69
CA GLY A 75 -14.02 17.33 -10.87
C GLY A 75 -15.34 16.59 -10.74
N ALA A 76 -15.41 15.31 -11.14
CA ALA A 76 -16.61 14.49 -10.94
C ALA A 76 -16.81 14.17 -9.46
N SER A 77 -18.07 14.19 -9.00
CA SER A 77 -18.45 13.78 -7.64
C SER A 77 -18.14 12.30 -7.37
N LYS A 78 -18.18 11.92 -6.09
CA LYS A 78 -18.00 10.53 -5.67
C LYS A 78 -18.94 9.52 -6.31
N ASP A 79 -20.14 9.95 -6.68
CA ASP A 79 -21.14 9.10 -7.34
C ASP A 79 -20.63 8.50 -8.65
N ALA A 80 -19.65 9.16 -9.28
CA ALA A 80 -19.02 8.69 -10.50
C ALA A 80 -17.89 7.66 -10.27
N PHE A 81 -17.67 7.19 -9.04
CA PHE A 81 -16.65 6.19 -8.71
C PHE A 81 -17.25 4.81 -8.49
N GLU A 82 -16.61 3.80 -9.09
CA GLU A 82 -16.94 2.39 -8.87
C GLU A 82 -15.83 1.69 -8.07
N LYS A 83 -16.23 0.73 -7.25
CA LYS A 83 -15.31 -0.13 -6.51
C LYS A 83 -14.53 -1.05 -7.47
N GLU A 84 -13.22 -1.00 -7.39
CA GLU A 84 -12.28 -1.87 -8.08
C GLU A 84 -11.64 -2.80 -7.02
N ASP A 85 -12.05 -4.08 -7.06
CA ASP A 85 -11.61 -5.16 -6.15
C ASP A 85 -10.17 -5.65 -6.43
#